data_AF-A0A1Z4V284-F1
#
_entry.id   AF-A0A1Z4V284-F1
#
_cell.length_a   1.000
_cell.length_b   1.000
_cell.length_c   1.000
_cell.angle_alpha   90.00
_cell.angle_beta   90.00
_cell.angle_gamma   90.00
#
_symmetry.space_group_name_H-M   'P 1'
#
loop_
_entity.id
_entity.type
_entity.pdbx_description
1 polymer ?
#
loop_
_entity_poly.entity_id
_entity_poly.type
_entity_poly.pdbx_seq_one_letter_code
_entity_poly.pdbx_strand_id
1 'polypeptide(L)'
;MQENITLPGDPLPFNSIFYIERPPIESDAYTELVKPGSLIRIKAPRQMGKSSLMLQLIHQAQIHEYSVVTIDFKLVDTQTFLSLNNFLRWFCVNVARQLSLASHLDDYWDEEIGRSVEC
;
A
#
# COMPACT_ATOMS: atom_id res chain seq x y z
N MET A 1 6.11 29.37 -4.59
CA MET A 1 5.90 27.93 -4.82
C MET A 1 7.13 27.24 -4.25
N GLN A 2 7.01 26.59 -3.09
CA GLN A 2 8.17 25.94 -2.46
C GLN A 2 8.58 24.77 -3.36
N GLU A 3 9.82 24.78 -3.88
CA GLU A 3 10.34 23.63 -4.59
C GLU A 3 10.49 22.49 -3.58
N ASN A 4 9.66 21.45 -3.68
CA ASN A 4 9.85 20.20 -2.93
C ASN A 4 11.03 19.45 -3.57
N ILE A 5 12.24 19.91 -3.27
CA ILE A 5 13.49 19.28 -3.71
C ILE A 5 13.70 18.03 -2.85
N THR A 6 13.27 16.88 -3.37
CA THR A 6 13.59 15.55 -2.81
C THR A 6 15.04 15.17 -3.09
N LEU A 7 15.66 14.43 -2.17
CA LEU A 7 17.02 13.94 -2.38
C LEU A 7 17.08 12.96 -3.57
N PRO A 8 18.19 12.91 -4.32
CA PRO A 8 18.36 11.93 -5.39
C PRO A 8 18.17 10.50 -4.88
N GLY A 9 17.24 9.78 -5.49
CA GLY A 9 16.92 8.38 -5.16
C GLY A 9 15.73 8.19 -4.23
N ASP A 10 15.21 9.27 -3.63
CA ASP A 10 13.96 9.22 -2.88
C ASP A 10 12.75 9.13 -3.84
N PRO A 11 11.63 8.55 -3.38
CA PRO A 11 10.38 8.59 -4.12
C PRO A 11 9.93 10.03 -4.36
N LEU A 12 9.55 10.34 -5.60
CA LEU A 12 8.99 11.65 -5.94
C LEU A 12 7.52 11.71 -5.49
N PRO A 13 7.09 12.76 -4.77
CA PRO A 13 5.68 12.95 -4.43
C PRO A 13 4.83 13.21 -5.67
N PHE A 14 3.51 13.04 -5.54
CA PHE A 14 2.58 13.16 -6.66
C PHE A 14 2.63 14.54 -7.34
N ASN A 15 2.90 15.61 -6.58
CA ASN A 15 3.00 16.99 -7.02
C ASN A 15 4.43 17.43 -7.39
N SER A 16 5.36 16.50 -7.57
CA SER A 16 6.74 16.82 -7.94
C SER A 16 6.82 17.29 -9.39
N ILE A 17 7.43 18.45 -9.60
CA ILE A 17 7.75 18.96 -10.95
C ILE A 17 8.77 18.10 -11.70
N PHE A 18 9.46 17.20 -11.00
CA PHE A 18 10.47 16.31 -11.57
C PHE A 18 9.91 14.94 -11.97
N TYR A 19 8.63 14.67 -11.71
CA TYR A 19 7.99 13.44 -12.15
C TYR A 19 7.71 13.51 -13.66
N ILE A 20 8.25 12.56 -14.41
CA ILE A 20 7.97 12.40 -15.84
C ILE A 20 7.02 11.21 -15.98
N GLU A 21 5.82 11.45 -16.51
CA GLU A 21 4.88 10.37 -16.83
C GLU A 21 5.48 9.40 -17.85
N ARG A 22 5.11 8.12 -17.73
CA ARG A 22 5.60 7.03 -18.57
C ARG A 22 4.44 6.30 -19.23
N PRO A 23 3.72 6.93 -20.19
CA PRO A 23 2.63 6.27 -20.88
C PRO A 23 3.06 4.94 -21.51
N PRO A 24 2.22 3.88 -21.47
CA PRO A 24 0.86 3.87 -20.93
C PRO A 24 0.76 3.47 -19.44
N ILE A 25 1.89 3.39 -18.72
CA ILE A 25 1.94 2.77 -17.38
C ILE A 25 0.97 3.44 -16.40
N GLU A 26 0.98 4.77 -16.32
CA GLU A 26 0.07 5.52 -15.45
C GLU A 26 -1.38 5.35 -15.89
N SER A 27 -1.69 5.49 -17.19
CA SER A 27 -3.06 5.39 -17.70
C SER A 27 -3.68 4.00 -17.48
N ASP A 28 -2.90 2.95 -17.69
CA ASP A 28 -3.34 1.57 -17.48
C ASP A 28 -3.59 1.32 -15.98
N ALA A 29 -2.67 1.79 -15.13
CA ALA A 29 -2.80 1.64 -13.69
C ALA A 29 -3.98 2.44 -13.12
N TYR A 30 -4.24 3.66 -13.61
CA TYR A 30 -5.41 4.45 -13.20
C TYR A 30 -6.72 3.78 -13.63
N THR A 31 -6.75 3.17 -14.83
CA THR A 31 -7.92 2.43 -15.31
C THR A 31 -8.19 1.18 -14.48
N GLU A 32 -7.14 0.50 -14.05
CA GLU A 32 -7.26 -0.69 -13.21
C GLU A 32 -7.61 -0.34 -11.76
N LEU A 33 -7.14 0.81 -11.25
CA LEU A 33 -7.34 1.25 -9.87
C LEU A 33 -8.82 1.43 -9.50
N VAL A 34 -9.66 1.84 -10.44
CA VAL A 34 -11.09 2.08 -10.21
C VAL A 34 -11.94 0.81 -10.31
N LYS A 35 -11.36 -0.31 -10.75
CA LYS A 35 -12.09 -1.57 -10.85
C LYS A 35 -12.17 -2.26 -9.48
N PRO A 36 -13.36 -2.63 -8.99
CA PRO A 36 -13.50 -3.37 -7.74
C PRO A 36 -12.72 -4.70 -7.78
N GLY A 37 -11.96 -4.99 -6.72
CA GLY A 37 -11.21 -6.24 -6.57
C GLY A 37 -10.00 -6.38 -7.50
N SER A 38 -9.52 -5.29 -8.10
CA SER A 38 -8.34 -5.33 -8.97
C SER A 38 -7.03 -5.51 -8.19
N LEU A 39 -6.01 -6.02 -8.89
CA LEU A 39 -4.66 -6.17 -8.36
C LEU A 39 -3.63 -5.54 -9.31
N ILE A 40 -3.02 -4.45 -8.88
CA ILE A 40 -1.94 -3.77 -9.62
C ILE A 40 -0.60 -4.20 -9.04
N ARG A 41 0.20 -4.92 -9.83
CA ARG A 41 1.55 -5.35 -9.43
C ARG A 41 2.63 -4.53 -10.13
N ILE A 42 3.33 -3.68 -9.39
CA ILE A 42 4.45 -2.88 -9.90
C ILE A 42 5.78 -3.61 -9.62
N LYS A 43 6.44 -4.15 -10.65
CA LYS A 43 7.71 -4.89 -10.52
C LYS A 43 8.82 -4.27 -11.37
N ALA A 44 9.93 -3.92 -10.74
CA ALA A 44 11.14 -3.41 -11.39
C ALA A 44 12.35 -3.43 -10.42
N PRO A 45 13.61 -3.37 -10.90
CA PRO A 45 14.81 -3.26 -10.06
C PRO A 45 14.82 -2.05 -9.12
N ARG A 46 15.59 -2.08 -8.03
CA ARG A 46 15.66 -0.98 -7.04
C ARG A 46 15.95 0.38 -7.74
N GLN A 47 15.36 1.46 -7.24
CA GLN A 47 15.50 2.84 -7.77
C GLN A 47 14.87 3.14 -9.16
N MET A 48 14.11 2.23 -9.77
CA MET A 48 13.40 2.50 -11.04
C MET A 48 12.06 3.28 -10.90
N GLY A 49 11.87 4.08 -9.84
CA GLY A 49 10.65 4.90 -9.68
C GLY A 49 9.35 4.13 -9.41
N LYS A 50 9.43 2.96 -8.74
CA LYS A 50 8.24 2.19 -8.30
C LYS A 50 7.44 2.94 -7.24
N SER A 51 8.14 3.40 -6.20
CA SER A 51 7.53 4.12 -5.10
C SER A 51 6.95 5.45 -5.56
N SER A 52 7.61 6.14 -6.49
CA SER A 52 7.05 7.34 -7.12
C SER A 52 5.73 7.04 -7.85
N LEU A 53 5.67 5.96 -8.65
CA LEU A 53 4.41 5.55 -9.30
C LEU A 53 3.32 5.18 -8.28
N MET A 54 3.68 4.47 -7.20
CA MET A 54 2.74 4.16 -6.12
C MET A 54 2.17 5.43 -5.47
N LEU A 55 2.98 6.48 -5.28
CA LEU A 55 2.50 7.77 -4.75
C LEU A 55 1.52 8.46 -5.70
N GLN A 56 1.72 8.36 -7.02
CA GLN A 56 0.75 8.84 -8.02
C GLN A 56 -0.59 8.07 -7.92
N LEU A 57 -0.53 6.73 -7.79
CA LEU A 57 -1.74 5.91 -7.65
C LEU A 57 -2.49 6.18 -6.34
N ILE A 58 -1.78 6.40 -5.23
CA ILE A 58 -2.39 6.78 -3.95
C ILE A 58 -3.13 8.10 -4.09
N HIS A 59 -2.51 9.11 -4.70
CA HIS A 59 -3.16 10.38 -4.94
C HIS A 59 -4.41 10.23 -5.83
N GLN A 60 -4.32 9.40 -6.88
CA GLN A 60 -5.49 9.12 -7.73
C GLN A 60 -6.60 8.40 -6.96
N ALA A 61 -6.28 7.46 -6.06
CA ALA A 61 -7.26 6.80 -5.21
C ALA A 61 -7.96 7.79 -4.26
N GLN A 62 -7.21 8.74 -3.71
CA GLN A 62 -7.75 9.80 -2.85
C GLN A 62 -8.70 10.73 -3.60
N ILE A 63 -8.41 11.05 -4.87
CA ILE A 63 -9.33 11.80 -5.75
C ILE A 63 -10.66 11.06 -5.94
N HIS A 64 -10.64 9.72 -5.97
CA HIS A 64 -11.84 8.88 -6.03
C HIS A 64 -12.47 8.62 -4.64
N GLU A 65 -12.06 9.36 -3.61
CA GLU A 65 -12.56 9.26 -2.23
C GLU A 65 -12.33 7.87 -1.58
N TYR A 66 -11.36 7.12 -2.08
CA TYR A 66 -11.01 5.82 -1.49
C TYR A 66 -10.22 5.98 -0.21
N SER A 67 -10.53 5.14 0.77
CA SER A 67 -9.70 4.99 1.96
C SER A 67 -8.44 4.20 1.61
N VAL A 68 -7.27 4.79 1.88
CA VAL A 68 -5.96 4.20 1.53
C VAL A 68 -5.26 3.73 2.79
N VAL A 69 -4.79 2.48 2.78
CA VAL A 69 -3.92 1.90 3.79
C VAL A 69 -2.59 1.54 3.14
N THR A 70 -1.49 2.01 3.72
CA THR A 70 -0.13 1.72 3.23
C THR A 70 0.59 0.78 4.18
N ILE A 71 1.09 -0.34 3.67
CA ILE A 71 1.78 -1.36 4.47
C ILE A 71 3.21 -1.51 3.96
N ASP A 72 4.17 -1.19 4.82
CA ASP A 72 5.59 -1.43 4.55
C ASP A 72 6.08 -2.65 5.33
N PHE A 73 6.23 -3.78 4.63
CA PHE A 73 6.72 -5.03 5.22
C PHE A 73 8.18 -4.95 5.72
N LYS A 74 8.94 -3.90 5.38
CA LYS A 74 10.31 -3.71 5.90
C LYS A 74 10.33 -3.20 7.33
N LEU A 75 9.24 -2.60 7.81
CA LEU A 75 9.14 -2.06 9.17
C LEU A 75 8.66 -3.10 10.19
N VAL A 76 8.42 -4.33 9.73
CA VAL A 76 7.86 -5.41 10.55
C VAL A 76 8.99 -6.31 11.03
N ASP A 77 8.93 -6.69 12.31
CA ASP A 77 9.89 -7.64 12.86
C ASP A 77 9.77 -9.01 12.15
N THR A 78 10.91 -9.65 11.92
CA THR A 78 10.95 -10.94 11.23
C THR A 78 10.18 -12.02 11.96
N GLN A 79 10.07 -11.93 13.30
CA GLN A 79 9.30 -12.87 14.11
C GLN A 79 7.80 -12.83 13.80
N THR A 80 7.27 -11.67 13.39
CA THR A 80 5.86 -11.53 12.98
C THR A 80 5.55 -12.38 11.75
N PHE A 81 6.53 -12.59 10.86
CA PHE A 81 6.36 -13.44 9.67
C PHE A 81 6.51 -14.94 9.94
N LEU A 82 6.95 -15.35 11.15
CA LEU A 82 7.13 -16.77 11.49
C LEU A 82 5.81 -17.49 11.79
N SER A 83 4.73 -16.74 12.06
CA SER A 83 3.41 -17.29 12.33
C SER A 83 2.38 -16.55 11.48
N LEU A 84 1.63 -17.28 10.66
CA LEU A 84 0.53 -16.72 9.88
C LEU A 84 -0.48 -15.99 10.77
N ASN A 85 -0.79 -16.55 11.95
CA ASN A 85 -1.71 -15.93 12.90
C ASN A 85 -1.16 -14.59 13.41
N ASN A 86 0.13 -14.53 13.80
CA ASN A 86 0.75 -13.28 14.25
C ASN A 86 0.78 -12.24 13.13
N PHE A 87 1.10 -12.66 11.90
CA PHE A 87 1.10 -11.80 10.73
C PHE A 87 -0.28 -11.21 10.45
N LEU A 88 -1.33 -12.04 10.42
CA LEU A 88 -2.69 -11.59 10.12
C LEU A 88 -3.25 -10.70 11.23
N ARG A 89 -3.02 -11.03 12.51
CA ARG A 89 -3.39 -10.15 13.64
C ARG A 89 -2.71 -8.79 13.51
N TRP A 90 -1.40 -8.75 13.28
CA TRP A 90 -0.65 -7.52 13.06
C TRP A 90 -1.20 -6.72 11.87
N PHE A 91 -1.49 -7.39 10.75
CA PHE A 91 -2.05 -6.80 9.54
C PHE A 91 -3.40 -6.13 9.85
N CYS A 92 -4.32 -6.84 10.49
CA CYS A 92 -5.64 -6.32 10.85
C CYS A 92 -5.55 -5.13 11.80
N VAL A 93 -4.70 -5.18 12.84
CA VAL A 93 -4.48 -4.03 13.75
C VAL A 93 -3.94 -2.82 12.97
N ASN A 94 -2.98 -3.04 12.07
CA ASN A 94 -2.36 -1.96 11.30
C ASN A 94 -3.37 -1.28 10.36
N VAL A 95 -4.16 -2.09 9.64
CA VAL A 95 -5.24 -1.63 8.76
C VAL A 95 -6.29 -0.84 9.56
N ALA A 96 -6.80 -1.41 10.65
CA ALA A 96 -7.81 -0.76 11.49
C ALA A 96 -7.31 0.60 12.03
N ARG A 97 -6.06 0.64 12.52
CA ARG A 97 -5.44 1.87 13.02
C ARG A 97 -5.33 2.95 11.94
N GLN A 98 -4.90 2.61 10.73
CA GLN A 98 -4.79 3.58 9.63
C GLN A 98 -6.16 4.11 9.18
N LEU A 99 -7.20 3.28 9.28
CA LEU A 99 -8.57 3.65 8.97
C LEU A 99 -9.31 4.31 10.15
N SER A 100 -8.64 4.51 11.30
CA SER A 100 -9.27 5.00 12.54
C SER A 100 -10.48 4.17 13.00
N LEU A 101 -10.42 2.85 12.76
CA LEU A 101 -11.42 1.89 13.20
C LEU A 101 -11.02 1.28 14.55
N ALA A 102 -11.99 1.00 15.41
CA ALA A 102 -11.75 0.23 16.62
C ALA A 102 -11.40 -1.22 16.27
N SER A 103 -10.22 -1.68 16.68
CA SER A 103 -9.81 -3.08 16.50
C SER A 103 -10.29 -3.91 17.70
N HIS A 104 -11.40 -4.62 17.53
CA HIS A 104 -11.94 -5.56 18.52
C HIS A 104 -11.43 -6.99 18.28
N LEU A 105 -10.21 -7.14 17.75
CA LEU A 105 -9.69 -8.43 17.28
C LEU A 105 -9.75 -9.50 18.36
N ASP A 106 -9.45 -9.17 19.62
CA ASP A 106 -9.50 -10.13 20.72
C ASP A 106 -10.93 -10.68 20.98
N ASP A 107 -11.98 -9.96 20.55
CA ASP A 107 -13.37 -10.34 20.75
C ASP A 107 -13.88 -11.34 19.71
N TYR A 108 -13.30 -11.36 18.50
CA TYR A 108 -13.77 -12.18 17.37
C TYR A 108 -12.70 -13.03 16.68
N TRP A 109 -11.43 -12.91 17.07
CA TRP A 109 -10.35 -13.66 16.45
C TRP A 109 -10.28 -15.09 16.98
N ASP A 110 -10.83 -16.00 16.19
CA ASP A 110 -10.64 -17.44 16.40
C ASP A 110 -9.27 -17.87 15.86
N GLU A 111 -8.42 -18.40 16.74
CA GLU A 111 -7.08 -18.86 16.38
C GLU A 111 -7.09 -20.06 15.42
N GLU A 112 -8.20 -20.81 15.35
CA GLU A 112 -8.39 -21.94 14.45
C GLU A 112 -8.80 -21.50 13.03
N ILE A 113 -9.56 -20.40 12.87
CA ILE A 113 -9.91 -19.85 11.55
C ILE A 113 -8.66 -19.42 10.78
N GLY A 114 -7.63 -18.93 11.47
CA GLY A 114 -6.34 -18.56 10.87
C GLY A 114 -5.50 -19.72 10.31
N ARG A 115 -5.90 -20.98 10.55
CA ARG A 115 -5.24 -22.19 10.02
C ARG A 115 -5.98 -22.84 8.85
N SER A 116 -7.26 -22.52 8.67
CA SER A 116 -8.12 -23.16 7.68
C SER A 116 -8.99 -22.12 6.99
N VAL A 117 -8.39 -21.37 6.09
CA VAL A 117 -9.11 -20.82 4.94
C VAL A 117 -8.42 -21.39 3.71
N GLU A 118 -8.92 -22.53 3.24
CA GLU A 118 -8.61 -23.02 1.90
C GLU A 118 -9.13 -21.96 0.91
N CYS A 119 -8.22 -21.42 0.09
CA CYS A 119 -8.57 -20.64 -1.09
C CYS A 119 -8.94 -21.56 -2.26
#